data_AF-A0A2E3SRF6-F1
#
_entry.id   AF-A0A2E3SRF6-F1
#
_cell.length_a   1.000
_cell.length_b   1.000
_cell.length_c   1.000
_cell.angle_alpha   90.00
_cell.angle_beta   90.00
_cell.angle_gamma   90.00
#
_symmetry.space_group_name_H-M   'P 1'
#
loop_
_entity.id
_entity.type
_entity.pdbx_description
1 polymer ?
#
loop_
_entity_poly.entity_id
_entity_poly.type
_entity_poly.pdbx_seq_one_letter_code
_entity_poly.pdbx_strand_id
1 'polypeptide(L)'
;MLKEIIQPENLAYKKTELMTDTVLSYCPGCGHGTIHRLMMDVIEELDAWEDTIGVAPVGCSVLAYEFMNVDMQQAAHGRAPAVATGIKRCWPDKLVFTYQGDGDLAAIGTAETIHAINRGENIVIVFVNNGIYGMTGGQMAPTTLPNMKSSTSPYGRDVDMMGAPLKITELISQLPGAYYVTRQAVHTPAHVRKTKKAIKKAFQNQIDKKGGVSFVEVVSNCNSGWKMTPVQSNEWMVDNMFPFYPLGDIKVDGELVTK
;
A
#
# COMPACT_ATOMS: atom_id res chain seq x y z
N MET A 1 -27.79 15.38 -30.96
CA MET A 1 -27.24 16.13 -29.82
C MET A 1 -26.42 15.27 -28.84
N LEU A 2 -26.97 14.47 -27.92
CA LEU A 2 -26.13 13.69 -26.96
C LEU A 2 -25.19 12.67 -27.64
N LYS A 3 -25.67 11.94 -28.65
CA LYS A 3 -24.84 10.99 -29.43
C LYS A 3 -23.77 11.66 -30.32
N GLU A 4 -23.87 12.95 -30.57
CA GLU A 4 -22.84 13.72 -31.31
C GLU A 4 -21.77 14.28 -30.37
N ILE A 5 -22.04 14.35 -29.06
CA ILE A 5 -21.11 14.84 -28.02
C ILE A 5 -20.33 13.67 -27.38
N ILE A 6 -20.98 12.52 -27.18
CA ILE A 6 -20.35 11.30 -26.68
C ILE A 6 -19.64 10.59 -27.84
N GLN A 7 -18.41 11.03 -28.12
CA GLN A 7 -17.54 10.41 -29.13
C GLN A 7 -16.35 9.71 -28.44
N PRO A 8 -15.89 8.54 -28.91
CA PRO A 8 -14.75 7.82 -28.32
C PRO A 8 -13.48 8.68 -28.15
N GLU A 9 -13.24 9.61 -29.06
CA GLU A 9 -12.15 10.59 -29.03
C GLU A 9 -12.23 11.58 -27.86
N ASN A 10 -13.42 11.76 -27.27
CA ASN A 10 -13.65 12.62 -26.10
C ASN A 10 -13.61 11.84 -24.78
N LEU A 11 -13.19 10.56 -24.80
CA LEU A 11 -13.11 9.71 -23.62
C LEU A 11 -12.05 10.24 -22.64
N ALA A 12 -12.48 11.05 -21.68
CA ALA A 12 -11.62 11.63 -20.67
C ALA A 12 -11.21 10.63 -19.57
N TYR A 13 -12.01 9.59 -19.36
CA TYR A 13 -11.76 8.55 -18.35
C TYR A 13 -12.45 7.24 -18.72
N LYS A 14 -11.71 6.15 -18.61
CA LYS A 14 -12.22 4.77 -18.63
C LYS A 14 -11.71 4.06 -17.38
N LYS A 15 -12.55 3.25 -16.75
CA LYS A 15 -12.09 2.31 -15.71
C LYS A 15 -11.19 1.28 -16.40
N THR A 16 -10.01 1.03 -15.83
CA THR A 16 -9.13 -0.05 -16.28
C THR A 16 -9.86 -1.39 -16.36
N GLU A 17 -9.59 -2.17 -17.40
CA GLU A 17 -10.13 -3.52 -17.56
C GLU A 17 -9.46 -4.52 -16.60
N LEU A 18 -8.37 -4.12 -15.95
CA LEU A 18 -7.67 -4.92 -14.96
C LEU A 18 -8.33 -4.90 -13.57
N MET A 19 -9.48 -4.25 -13.43
CA MET A 19 -10.32 -4.36 -12.24
C MET A 19 -11.53 -5.23 -12.58
N THR A 20 -11.74 -6.31 -11.82
CA THR A 20 -12.87 -7.24 -12.04
C THR A 20 -14.23 -6.55 -11.87
N ASP A 21 -15.29 -7.25 -12.27
CA ASP A 21 -16.68 -6.83 -12.07
C ASP A 21 -17.18 -7.08 -10.63
N THR A 22 -16.36 -7.72 -9.79
CA THR A 22 -16.67 -7.93 -8.38
C THR A 22 -16.82 -6.60 -7.66
N VAL A 23 -17.94 -6.44 -6.93
CA VAL A 23 -18.19 -5.25 -6.13
C VAL A 23 -17.18 -5.19 -4.99
N LEU A 24 -16.48 -4.06 -4.85
CA LEU A 24 -15.54 -3.84 -3.75
C LEU A 24 -16.28 -3.91 -2.40
N SER A 25 -15.91 -4.89 -1.57
CA SER A 25 -16.49 -5.11 -0.25
C SER A 25 -15.85 -4.24 0.85
N TYR A 26 -15.02 -3.26 0.48
CA TYR A 26 -14.46 -2.28 1.40
C TYR A 26 -15.52 -1.33 1.96
N CYS A 27 -15.28 -0.82 3.17
CA CYS A 27 -16.15 0.19 3.77
C CYS A 27 -16.25 1.44 2.86
N PRO A 28 -17.43 2.07 2.73
CA PRO A 28 -17.56 3.32 1.99
C PRO A 28 -16.59 4.38 2.53
N GLY A 29 -15.81 4.97 1.62
CA GLY A 29 -14.78 5.96 1.94
C GLY A 29 -13.40 5.41 2.33
N CYS A 30 -13.22 4.09 2.36
CA CYS A 30 -11.92 3.47 2.58
C CYS A 30 -10.98 3.69 1.37
N GLY A 31 -9.70 4.02 1.63
CA GLY A 31 -8.71 4.24 0.59
C GLY A 31 -8.33 3.02 -0.26
N HIS A 32 -8.55 1.79 0.22
CA HIS A 32 -8.13 0.55 -0.49
C HIS A 32 -8.63 0.48 -1.94
N GLY A 33 -9.91 0.80 -2.18
CA GLY A 33 -10.48 0.77 -3.53
C GLY A 33 -9.80 1.74 -4.50
N THR A 34 -9.40 2.91 -4.00
CA THR A 34 -8.64 3.87 -4.81
C THR A 34 -7.23 3.35 -5.10
N ILE A 35 -6.56 2.75 -4.11
CA ILE A 35 -5.22 2.19 -4.30
C ILE A 35 -5.25 1.03 -5.29
N HIS A 36 -6.24 0.13 -5.21
CA HIS A 36 -6.36 -0.99 -6.14
C HIS A 36 -6.51 -0.51 -7.57
N ARG A 37 -7.41 0.46 -7.80
CA ARG A 37 -7.59 1.09 -9.10
C ARG A 37 -6.29 1.71 -9.60
N LEU A 38 -5.53 2.41 -8.75
CA LEU A 38 -4.27 3.02 -9.15
C LEU A 38 -3.21 1.98 -9.54
N MET A 39 -3.12 0.87 -8.82
CA MET A 39 -2.21 -0.23 -9.15
C MET A 39 -2.54 -0.80 -10.53
N MET A 40 -3.81 -1.11 -10.77
CA MET A 40 -4.28 -1.68 -12.03
C MET A 40 -4.16 -0.69 -13.20
N ASP A 41 -4.53 0.59 -13.01
CA ASP A 41 -4.31 1.64 -14.00
C ASP A 41 -2.82 1.73 -14.40
N VAL A 42 -1.90 1.60 -13.44
CA VAL A 42 -0.46 1.65 -13.71
C VAL A 42 0.03 0.42 -14.46
N ILE A 43 -0.42 -0.78 -14.08
CA ILE A 43 -0.03 -2.02 -14.75
C ILE A 43 -0.54 -2.04 -16.20
N GLU A 44 -1.77 -1.56 -16.45
CA GLU A 44 -2.32 -1.38 -17.79
C GLU A 44 -1.51 -0.35 -18.60
N GLU A 45 -1.17 0.81 -18.01
CA GLU A 45 -0.33 1.82 -18.66
C GLU A 45 1.09 1.35 -18.99
N LEU A 46 1.59 0.35 -18.28
CA LEU A 46 2.92 -0.24 -18.49
C LEU A 46 2.87 -1.46 -19.41
N ASP A 47 1.68 -1.83 -19.92
CA ASP A 47 1.49 -3.00 -20.81
C ASP A 47 2.01 -4.31 -20.21
N ALA A 48 1.86 -4.47 -18.88
CA ALA A 48 2.57 -5.51 -18.12
C ALA A 48 1.66 -6.49 -17.37
N TRP A 49 0.37 -6.55 -17.71
CA TRP A 49 -0.60 -7.36 -16.95
C TRP A 49 -0.36 -8.86 -17.07
N GLU A 50 0.02 -9.38 -18.25
CA GLU A 50 0.32 -10.82 -18.47
C GLU A 50 1.56 -11.30 -17.69
N ASP A 51 2.40 -10.35 -17.27
CA ASP A 51 3.62 -10.60 -16.51
C ASP A 51 3.52 -10.23 -15.03
N THR A 52 2.36 -9.76 -14.58
CA THR A 52 2.18 -9.30 -13.20
C THR A 52 1.62 -10.39 -12.29
N ILE A 53 2.29 -10.62 -11.16
CA ILE A 53 1.87 -11.53 -10.10
C ILE A 53 1.83 -10.75 -8.77
N GLY A 54 0.65 -10.64 -8.17
CA GLY A 54 0.48 -10.04 -6.86
C GLY A 54 0.44 -11.07 -5.73
N VAL A 55 0.80 -10.63 -4.52
CA VAL A 55 0.70 -11.43 -3.30
C VAL A 55 -0.15 -10.68 -2.28
N ALA A 56 -1.28 -11.29 -1.89
CA ALA A 56 -2.25 -10.73 -0.95
C ALA A 56 -2.26 -11.54 0.36
N PRO A 57 -1.78 -10.99 1.48
CA PRO A 57 -1.85 -11.65 2.77
C PRO A 57 -3.14 -11.28 3.53
N VAL A 58 -3.39 -12.01 4.62
CA VAL A 58 -4.53 -11.82 5.53
C VAL A 58 -4.63 -10.39 6.07
N GLY A 59 -5.83 -9.82 6.01
CA GLY A 59 -6.16 -8.44 6.40
C GLY A 59 -7.17 -7.85 5.42
N CYS A 60 -7.59 -6.59 5.58
CA CYS A 60 -8.40 -5.92 4.55
C CYS A 60 -7.74 -6.00 3.17
N SER A 61 -6.41 -6.03 3.13
CA SER A 61 -5.58 -6.27 1.95
C SER A 61 -5.81 -7.61 1.25
N VAL A 62 -6.28 -8.66 1.94
CA VAL A 62 -6.37 -10.02 1.39
C VAL A 62 -7.30 -10.07 0.19
N LEU A 63 -8.37 -9.28 0.22
CA LEU A 63 -9.43 -9.28 -0.79
C LEU A 63 -8.96 -8.73 -2.15
N ALA A 64 -7.73 -8.22 -2.25
CA ALA A 64 -7.17 -7.73 -3.51
C ALA A 64 -7.26 -8.76 -4.65
N TYR A 65 -7.14 -10.07 -4.34
CA TYR A 65 -7.25 -11.12 -5.36
C TYR A 65 -8.66 -11.27 -5.97
N GLU A 66 -9.71 -10.74 -5.33
CA GLU A 66 -11.07 -10.77 -5.88
C GLU A 66 -11.30 -9.63 -6.88
N PHE A 67 -10.47 -8.58 -6.81
CA PHE A 67 -10.71 -7.29 -7.46
C PHE A 67 -9.70 -6.98 -8.57
N MET A 68 -8.47 -7.50 -8.48
CA MET A 68 -7.40 -7.25 -9.44
C MET A 68 -7.33 -8.41 -10.44
N ASN A 69 -7.46 -8.11 -11.73
CA ASN A 69 -7.44 -9.07 -12.81
C ASN A 69 -6.00 -9.30 -13.32
N VAL A 70 -5.16 -9.80 -12.41
CA VAL A 70 -3.80 -10.31 -12.66
C VAL A 70 -3.64 -11.59 -11.84
N ASP A 71 -2.55 -12.33 -12.03
CA ASP A 71 -2.30 -13.50 -11.19
C ASP A 71 -2.10 -13.07 -9.74
N MET A 72 -2.80 -13.71 -8.80
CA MET A 72 -2.78 -13.35 -7.39
C MET A 72 -2.60 -14.57 -6.51
N GLN A 73 -1.57 -14.56 -5.67
CA GLN A 73 -1.30 -15.60 -4.69
C GLN A 73 -1.68 -15.12 -3.28
N GLN A 74 -2.50 -15.89 -2.58
CA GLN A 74 -2.73 -15.63 -1.17
C GLN A 74 -1.53 -16.09 -0.33
N ALA A 75 -1.13 -15.27 0.64
CA ALA A 75 -0.12 -15.62 1.63
C ALA A 75 -0.73 -15.73 3.04
N ALA A 76 -0.11 -16.55 3.89
CA ALA A 76 -0.38 -16.50 5.32
C ALA A 76 -0.03 -15.12 5.89
N HIS A 77 -0.66 -14.73 7.00
CA HIS A 77 -0.43 -13.43 7.62
C HIS A 77 1.06 -13.22 7.96
N GLY A 78 1.62 -12.10 7.50
CA GLY A 78 3.01 -11.70 7.62
C GLY A 78 3.95 -12.32 6.60
N ARG A 79 3.48 -13.22 5.72
CA ARG A 79 4.35 -14.00 4.84
C ARG A 79 4.40 -13.50 3.40
N ALA A 80 3.71 -12.41 3.07
CA ALA A 80 3.70 -11.89 1.70
C ALA A 80 5.12 -11.62 1.13
N PRO A 81 6.07 -10.99 1.87
CA PRO A 81 7.42 -10.78 1.34
C PRO A 81 8.18 -12.09 1.09
N ALA A 82 7.95 -13.11 1.91
CA ALA A 82 8.57 -14.43 1.74
C ALA A 82 8.03 -15.16 0.50
N VAL A 83 6.70 -15.14 0.30
CA VAL A 83 6.06 -15.70 -0.89
C VAL A 83 6.50 -14.95 -2.15
N ALA A 84 6.49 -13.62 -2.12
CA ALA A 84 6.94 -12.78 -3.23
C ALA A 84 8.42 -13.02 -3.57
N THR A 85 9.28 -13.22 -2.57
CA THR A 85 10.68 -13.62 -2.78
C THR A 85 10.75 -14.93 -3.58
N GLY A 86 9.98 -15.95 -3.18
CA GLY A 86 9.94 -17.23 -3.88
C GLY A 86 9.48 -17.10 -5.33
N ILE A 87 8.36 -16.40 -5.55
CA ILE A 87 7.83 -16.14 -6.90
C ILE A 87 8.88 -15.43 -7.75
N LYS A 88 9.46 -14.34 -7.25
CA LYS A 88 10.43 -13.54 -8.01
C LYS A 88 11.71 -14.30 -8.35
N ARG A 89 12.17 -15.19 -7.48
CA ARG A 89 13.36 -16.02 -7.75
C ARG A 89 13.09 -17.16 -8.72
N CYS A 90 11.89 -17.74 -8.69
CA CYS A 90 11.46 -18.75 -9.66
C CYS A 90 11.13 -18.13 -11.03
N TRP A 91 10.65 -16.89 -11.05
CA TRP A 91 10.22 -16.16 -12.25
C TRP A 91 10.84 -14.75 -12.30
N PRO A 92 12.15 -14.63 -12.60
CA PRO A 92 12.88 -13.36 -12.49
C PRO A 92 12.33 -12.21 -13.34
N ASP A 93 11.74 -12.54 -14.49
CA ASP A 93 11.22 -11.56 -15.45
C ASP A 93 9.78 -11.10 -15.15
N LYS A 94 9.04 -11.79 -14.27
CA LYS A 94 7.68 -11.40 -13.88
C LYS A 94 7.67 -10.18 -12.95
N LEU A 95 6.70 -9.29 -13.09
CA LEU A 95 6.48 -8.20 -12.14
C LEU A 95 5.78 -8.71 -10.89
N VAL A 96 6.46 -8.67 -9.75
CA VAL A 96 5.95 -9.17 -8.48
C VAL A 96 5.70 -8.01 -7.52
N PHE A 97 4.52 -8.01 -6.89
CA PHE A 97 4.21 -7.06 -5.83
C PHE A 97 3.54 -7.71 -4.62
N THR A 98 3.70 -7.11 -3.45
CA THR A 98 2.90 -7.43 -2.25
C THR A 98 1.96 -6.27 -1.93
N TYR A 99 0.79 -6.57 -1.38
CA TYR A 99 -0.17 -5.58 -0.90
C TYR A 99 -0.51 -5.84 0.56
N GLN A 100 0.03 -5.05 1.49
CA GLN A 100 0.07 -5.39 2.91
C GLN A 100 -0.52 -4.27 3.78
N GLY A 101 -1.17 -4.63 4.88
CA GLY A 101 -1.60 -3.68 5.93
C GLY A 101 -0.63 -3.62 7.11
N ASP A 102 -0.93 -2.77 8.10
CA ASP A 102 -0.08 -2.54 9.28
C ASP A 102 0.29 -3.79 10.06
N GLY A 103 -0.72 -4.56 10.46
CA GLY A 103 -0.51 -5.77 11.23
C GLY A 103 0.28 -6.84 10.49
N ASP A 104 0.06 -6.90 9.17
CA ASP A 104 0.75 -7.85 8.30
C ASP A 104 2.23 -7.51 8.19
N LEU A 105 2.54 -6.28 7.83
CA LEU A 105 3.88 -5.85 7.48
C LEU A 105 4.72 -5.48 8.70
N ALA A 106 4.17 -4.67 9.61
CA ALA A 106 4.90 -4.05 10.71
C ALA A 106 4.74 -4.78 12.05
N ALA A 107 3.92 -5.84 12.11
CA ALA A 107 3.84 -6.73 13.27
C ALA A 107 4.39 -8.11 12.93
N ILE A 108 3.52 -9.07 12.54
CA ILE A 108 3.88 -10.48 12.40
C ILE A 108 4.85 -10.73 11.23
N GLY A 109 4.79 -9.90 10.18
CA GLY A 109 5.68 -9.97 9.02
C GLY A 109 6.88 -9.02 9.04
N THR A 110 7.22 -8.44 10.20
CA THR A 110 8.33 -7.48 10.31
C THR A 110 9.64 -8.10 9.84
N ALA A 111 9.94 -9.31 10.30
CA ALA A 111 11.17 -10.02 9.95
C ALA A 111 11.22 -10.32 8.45
N GLU A 112 10.13 -10.82 7.87
CA GLU A 112 10.02 -11.14 6.45
C GLU A 112 10.22 -9.89 5.59
N THR A 113 9.61 -8.78 5.98
CA THR A 113 9.71 -7.50 5.29
C THR A 113 11.14 -6.98 5.32
N ILE A 114 11.74 -6.88 6.51
CA ILE A 114 13.11 -6.39 6.69
C ILE A 114 14.09 -7.25 5.91
N HIS A 115 13.97 -8.59 5.98
CA HIS A 115 14.92 -9.48 5.31
C HIS A 115 14.73 -9.52 3.80
N ALA A 116 13.51 -9.41 3.27
CA ALA A 116 13.29 -9.27 1.82
C ALA A 116 13.92 -7.98 1.29
N ILE A 117 13.74 -6.86 2.01
CA ILE A 117 14.36 -5.59 1.67
C ILE A 117 15.88 -5.67 1.79
N ASN A 118 16.41 -6.24 2.87
CA ASN A 118 17.86 -6.34 3.07
C ASN A 118 18.55 -7.20 2.00
N ARG A 119 17.88 -8.24 1.48
CA ARG A 119 18.38 -9.03 0.36
C ARG A 119 18.30 -8.29 -0.99
N GLY A 120 17.58 -7.18 -1.05
CA GLY A 120 17.38 -6.41 -2.26
C GLY A 120 16.54 -7.15 -3.30
N GLU A 121 15.54 -7.92 -2.87
CA GLU A 121 14.63 -8.60 -3.79
C GLU A 121 14.00 -7.57 -4.73
N ASN A 122 14.04 -7.82 -6.03
CA ASN A 122 13.52 -6.89 -7.03
C ASN A 122 11.99 -6.93 -7.09
N ILE A 123 11.30 -6.57 -6.01
CA ILE A 123 9.84 -6.60 -5.87
C ILE A 123 9.30 -5.22 -5.49
N VAL A 124 8.00 -5.02 -5.69
CA VAL A 124 7.28 -3.84 -5.16
C VAL A 124 6.53 -4.23 -3.90
N ILE A 125 6.74 -3.51 -2.80
CA ILE A 125 5.95 -3.67 -1.57
C ILE A 125 5.04 -2.45 -1.45
N VAL A 126 3.72 -2.68 -1.45
CA VAL A 126 2.72 -1.65 -1.18
C VAL A 126 2.21 -1.83 0.24
N PHE A 127 2.51 -0.85 1.08
CA PHE A 127 2.13 -0.85 2.49
C PHE A 127 1.00 0.16 2.72
N VAL A 128 -0.19 -0.33 3.09
CA VAL A 128 -1.31 0.53 3.47
C VAL A 128 -1.30 0.76 4.98
N ASN A 129 -0.88 1.95 5.39
CA ASN A 129 -0.82 2.37 6.79
C ASN A 129 -2.11 3.07 7.20
N ASN A 130 -2.97 2.37 7.92
CA ASN A 130 -4.19 2.92 8.51
C ASN A 130 -4.16 2.88 10.05
N GLY A 131 -3.00 2.59 10.63
CA GLY A 131 -2.77 2.64 12.07
C GLY A 131 -3.62 1.66 12.87
N ILE A 132 -4.21 0.62 12.27
CA ILE A 132 -5.13 -0.29 12.97
C ILE A 132 -5.27 -1.67 12.29
N TYR A 133 -5.64 -2.70 13.05
CA TYR A 133 -6.06 -3.96 12.46
C TYR A 133 -7.53 -3.88 12.03
N GLY A 134 -7.79 -3.37 10.82
CA GLY A 134 -9.16 -3.10 10.34
C GLY A 134 -10.07 -4.34 10.29
N MET A 135 -9.65 -5.39 9.58
CA MET A 135 -10.47 -6.58 9.31
C MET A 135 -10.89 -7.32 10.58
N THR A 136 -10.05 -7.33 11.61
CA THR A 136 -10.30 -8.09 12.85
C THR A 136 -11.10 -7.30 13.88
N GLY A 137 -11.56 -6.08 13.57
CA GLY A 137 -12.37 -5.27 14.47
C GLY A 137 -11.65 -4.11 15.14
N GLY A 138 -10.57 -3.61 14.53
CA GLY A 138 -9.95 -2.34 14.92
C GLY A 138 -9.03 -2.42 16.13
N GLN A 139 -8.18 -3.44 16.23
CA GLN A 139 -7.18 -3.57 17.29
C GLN A 139 -5.99 -2.63 17.05
N MET A 140 -5.25 -2.31 18.12
CA MET A 140 -4.02 -1.53 18.07
C MET A 140 -2.98 -2.20 17.16
N ALA A 141 -2.48 -1.45 16.18
CA ALA A 141 -1.38 -1.79 15.29
C ALA A 141 -0.03 -1.22 15.78
N PRO A 142 1.10 -1.74 15.29
CA PRO A 142 2.42 -1.16 15.57
C PRO A 142 2.53 0.31 15.17
N THR A 143 1.77 0.75 14.18
CA THR A 143 1.70 2.14 13.67
C THR A 143 0.59 2.98 14.32
N THR A 144 -0.22 2.44 15.24
CA THR A 144 -1.23 3.22 15.99
C THR A 144 -0.55 4.35 16.77
N LEU A 145 -1.02 5.59 16.60
CA LEU A 145 -0.44 6.77 17.25
C LEU A 145 -0.61 6.78 18.77
N PRO A 146 0.19 7.55 19.53
CA PRO A 146 -0.06 7.79 20.94
C PRO A 146 -1.47 8.35 21.16
N ASN A 147 -2.14 7.92 22.22
CA ASN A 147 -3.53 8.31 22.55
C ASN A 147 -4.61 7.91 21.51
N MET A 148 -4.24 7.33 20.37
CA MET A 148 -5.21 6.83 19.40
C MET A 148 -5.93 5.60 19.97
N LYS A 149 -7.25 5.68 20.06
CA LYS A 149 -8.10 4.62 20.62
C LYS A 149 -8.24 3.47 19.62
N SER A 150 -8.22 2.26 20.15
CA SER A 150 -8.52 1.03 19.40
C SER A 150 -9.37 0.10 20.27
N SER A 151 -9.83 -1.03 19.72
CA SER A 151 -10.61 -2.01 20.50
C SER A 151 -9.81 -2.68 21.62
N THR A 152 -8.48 -2.77 21.49
CA THR A 152 -7.57 -3.32 22.52
C THR A 152 -6.85 -2.25 23.35
N SER A 153 -6.94 -0.98 22.95
CA SER A 153 -6.48 0.18 23.71
C SER A 153 -7.59 1.24 23.80
N PRO A 154 -8.67 0.97 24.57
CA PRO A 154 -9.87 1.79 24.58
C PRO A 154 -9.65 3.21 25.13
N TYR A 155 -8.62 3.38 25.97
CA TYR A 155 -8.21 4.67 26.52
C TYR A 155 -7.15 5.38 25.67
N GLY A 156 -6.79 4.81 24.52
CA GLY A 156 -5.69 5.26 23.68
C GLY A 156 -4.44 4.41 23.89
N ARG A 157 -3.52 4.46 22.92
CA ARG A 157 -2.19 3.88 23.08
C ARG A 157 -1.40 4.64 24.15
N ASP A 158 -1.14 3.95 25.25
CA ASP A 158 -0.21 4.39 26.30
C ASP A 158 1.22 3.98 25.89
N VAL A 159 2.08 4.96 25.62
CA VAL A 159 3.43 4.68 25.11
C VAL A 159 4.37 4.10 26.17
N ASP A 160 4.10 4.32 27.45
CA ASP A 160 4.93 3.82 28.54
C ASP A 160 4.71 2.32 28.73
N MET A 161 3.46 1.86 28.57
CA MET A 161 3.08 0.46 28.72
C MET A 161 3.03 -0.33 27.41
N MET A 162 2.69 0.32 26.30
CA MET A 162 2.44 -0.32 25.00
C MET A 162 3.52 0.00 23.95
N GLY A 163 4.55 0.76 24.33
CA GLY A 163 5.64 1.20 23.46
C GLY A 163 5.22 2.28 22.46
N ALA A 164 6.20 2.91 21.81
CA ALA A 164 5.98 3.95 20.81
C ALA A 164 5.60 3.38 19.42
N PRO A 165 4.84 4.12 18.59
CA PRO A 165 4.52 3.70 17.24
C PRO A 165 5.76 3.53 16.36
N LEU A 166 5.77 2.49 15.53
CA LEU A 166 6.86 2.22 14.61
C LEU A 166 6.81 3.14 13.39
N LYS A 167 7.92 3.84 13.14
CA LYS A 167 8.21 4.52 11.88
C LYS A 167 8.86 3.56 10.89
N ILE A 168 8.11 2.53 10.49
CA ILE A 168 8.67 1.37 9.77
C ILE A 168 9.31 1.78 8.44
N THR A 169 8.73 2.74 7.72
CA THR A 169 9.21 3.21 6.43
C THR A 169 10.55 3.95 6.54
N GLU A 170 10.73 4.74 7.59
CA GLU A 170 12.02 5.34 7.93
C GLU A 170 13.05 4.25 8.25
N LEU A 171 12.69 3.25 9.06
CA LEU A 171 13.60 2.15 9.41
C LEU A 171 14.08 1.38 8.17
N ILE A 172 13.16 0.97 7.29
CA ILE A 172 13.53 0.20 6.09
C ILE A 172 14.28 1.05 5.05
N SER A 173 14.10 2.37 5.03
CA SER A 173 14.83 3.25 4.11
C SER A 173 16.34 3.19 4.34
N GLN A 174 16.76 2.90 5.58
CA GLN A 174 18.16 2.74 5.93
C GLN A 174 18.78 1.43 5.39
N LEU A 175 17.96 0.47 4.95
CA LEU A 175 18.46 -0.81 4.45
C LEU A 175 19.09 -0.64 3.06
N PRO A 176 20.30 -1.20 2.81
CA PRO A 176 20.97 -1.08 1.52
C PRO A 176 20.16 -1.64 0.35
N GLY A 177 19.40 -2.72 0.57
CA GLY A 177 18.57 -3.33 -0.47
C GLY A 177 17.23 -2.62 -0.72
N ALA A 178 16.93 -1.51 -0.04
CA ALA A 178 15.84 -0.61 -0.44
C ALA A 178 16.34 0.34 -1.54
N TYR A 179 15.70 0.31 -2.72
CA TYR A 179 16.08 1.17 -3.86
C TYR A 179 15.21 2.43 -3.95
N TYR A 180 13.92 2.29 -3.71
CA TYR A 180 12.97 3.39 -3.72
C TYR A 180 12.03 3.26 -2.53
N VAL A 181 11.89 4.30 -1.73
CA VAL A 181 11.03 4.34 -0.55
C VAL A 181 10.30 5.67 -0.53
N THR A 182 8.98 5.61 -0.54
CA THR A 182 8.10 6.78 -0.61
C THR A 182 6.87 6.59 0.25
N ARG A 183 6.34 7.70 0.77
CA ARG A 183 5.09 7.73 1.53
C ARG A 183 4.09 8.67 0.87
N GLN A 184 2.92 8.16 0.54
CA GLN A 184 1.88 8.88 -0.19
C GLN A 184 0.51 8.71 0.49
N ALA A 185 -0.55 9.26 -0.11
CA ALA A 185 -1.92 9.16 0.39
C ALA A 185 -2.91 9.21 -0.78
N VAL A 186 -4.19 8.89 -0.54
CA VAL A 186 -5.22 8.88 -1.61
C VAL A 186 -6.49 9.68 -1.28
N HIS A 187 -6.52 10.38 -0.16
CA HIS A 187 -7.71 11.11 0.33
C HIS A 187 -8.16 12.30 -0.53
N THR A 188 -7.31 12.81 -1.43
CA THR A 188 -7.64 13.93 -2.35
C THR A 188 -7.18 13.65 -3.78
N PRO A 189 -7.80 14.26 -4.81
CA PRO A 189 -7.38 14.06 -6.20
C PRO A 189 -5.91 14.39 -6.47
N ALA A 190 -5.35 15.39 -5.80
CA ALA A 190 -3.94 15.74 -5.91
C ALA A 190 -3.03 14.62 -5.39
N HIS A 191 -3.38 14.03 -4.25
CA HIS A 191 -2.63 12.93 -3.65
C HIS A 191 -2.82 11.62 -4.46
N VAL A 192 -4.00 11.36 -5.02
CA VAL A 192 -4.22 10.26 -5.98
C VAL A 192 -3.25 10.34 -7.15
N ARG A 193 -3.05 11.53 -7.75
CA ARG A 193 -2.08 11.71 -8.85
C ARG A 193 -0.64 11.48 -8.41
N LYS A 194 -0.25 11.94 -7.21
CA LYS A 194 1.10 11.70 -6.66
C LYS A 194 1.33 10.21 -6.38
N THR A 195 0.38 9.54 -5.75
CA THR A 195 0.42 8.10 -5.49
C THR A 195 0.51 7.28 -6.78
N LYS A 196 -0.26 7.63 -7.82
CA LYS A 196 -0.15 6.97 -9.13
C LYS A 196 1.27 7.07 -9.71
N LYS A 197 1.89 8.26 -9.66
CA LYS A 197 3.27 8.47 -10.11
C LYS A 197 4.27 7.64 -9.30
N ALA A 198 4.09 7.58 -7.98
CA ALA A 198 4.94 6.81 -7.09
C ALA A 198 4.84 5.29 -7.38
N ILE A 199 3.63 4.76 -7.55
CA ILE A 199 3.40 3.36 -7.93
C ILE A 199 4.02 3.06 -9.30
N LYS A 200 3.82 3.95 -10.29
CA LYS A 200 4.43 3.82 -11.62
C LYS A 200 5.96 3.77 -11.55
N LYS A 201 6.59 4.66 -10.77
CA LYS A 201 8.04 4.61 -10.54
C LYS A 201 8.48 3.30 -9.90
N ALA A 202 7.75 2.80 -8.90
CA ALA A 202 8.07 1.54 -8.24
C ALA A 202 8.06 0.34 -9.20
N PHE A 203 7.03 0.23 -10.05
CA PHE A 203 6.98 -0.82 -11.07
C PHE A 203 8.01 -0.62 -12.18
N GLN A 204 8.24 0.62 -12.63
CA GLN A 204 9.29 0.91 -13.61
C GLN A 204 10.68 0.51 -13.11
N ASN A 205 11.00 0.75 -11.85
CA ASN A 205 12.28 0.31 -11.26
C ASN A 205 12.45 -1.21 -11.35
N GLN A 206 11.36 -1.95 -11.18
CA GLN A 206 11.37 -3.41 -11.30
C GLN A 206 11.58 -3.87 -12.75
N ILE A 207 10.87 -3.26 -13.71
CA ILE A 207 11.04 -3.49 -15.16
C ILE A 207 12.47 -3.20 -15.59
N ASP A 208 13.02 -2.06 -15.17
CA ASP A 208 14.36 -1.60 -15.50
C ASP A 208 15.47 -2.39 -14.78
N LYS A 209 15.10 -3.39 -13.96
CA LYS A 209 16.00 -4.24 -13.18
C LYS A 209 17.01 -3.42 -12.38
N LYS A 210 16.57 -2.32 -11.75
CA LYS A 210 17.43 -1.46 -10.92
C LYS A 210 18.05 -2.19 -9.73
N GLY A 211 17.42 -3.29 -9.32
CA GLY A 211 17.81 -4.05 -8.14
C GLY A 211 17.30 -3.39 -6.86
N GLY A 212 17.04 -4.20 -5.84
CA GLY A 212 16.45 -3.71 -4.59
C GLY A 212 14.94 -3.59 -4.61
N VAL A 213 14.36 -3.46 -3.41
CA VAL A 213 12.92 -3.32 -3.21
C VAL A 213 12.49 -1.88 -3.50
N SER A 214 11.36 -1.73 -4.21
CA SER A 214 10.60 -0.49 -4.23
C SER A 214 9.46 -0.58 -3.21
N PHE A 215 9.48 0.29 -2.20
CA PHE A 215 8.52 0.34 -1.11
C PHE A 215 7.66 1.60 -1.20
N VAL A 216 6.34 1.40 -1.30
CA VAL A 216 5.35 2.47 -1.38
C VAL A 216 4.42 2.38 -0.18
N GLU A 217 4.63 3.24 0.81
CA GLU A 217 3.65 3.43 1.88
C GLU A 217 2.52 4.34 1.37
N VAL A 218 1.27 3.92 1.61
CA VAL A 218 0.10 4.76 1.44
C VAL A 218 -0.57 4.92 2.80
N VAL A 219 -0.45 6.12 3.38
CA VAL A 219 -1.20 6.49 4.58
C VAL A 219 -2.67 6.66 4.17
N SER A 220 -3.53 5.83 4.77
CA SER A 220 -4.94 5.72 4.41
C SER A 220 -5.84 5.76 5.64
N ASN A 221 -7.06 6.21 5.45
CA ASN A 221 -8.07 6.19 6.49
C ASN A 221 -8.63 4.77 6.74
N CYS A 222 -9.07 4.53 7.98
CA CYS A 222 -9.94 3.40 8.33
C CYS A 222 -11.15 3.93 9.09
N ASN A 223 -12.13 4.48 8.36
CA ASN A 223 -13.33 5.10 8.96
C ASN A 223 -14.09 4.15 9.89
N SER A 224 -14.24 2.88 9.50
CA SER A 224 -14.89 1.85 10.34
C SER A 224 -14.09 1.58 11.63
N GLY A 225 -12.79 1.33 11.52
CA GLY A 225 -11.94 1.03 12.68
C GLY A 225 -11.77 2.20 13.64
N TRP A 226 -11.70 3.43 13.11
CA TRP A 226 -11.59 4.65 13.90
C TRP A 226 -12.93 5.17 14.43
N LYS A 227 -14.04 4.52 14.04
CA LYS A 227 -15.42 4.90 14.39
C LYS A 227 -15.76 6.35 14.00
N MET A 228 -15.32 6.74 12.81
CA MET A 228 -15.52 8.07 12.24
C MET A 228 -16.32 7.97 10.94
N THR A 229 -17.03 9.04 10.57
CA THR A 229 -17.58 9.12 9.21
C THR A 229 -16.43 9.17 8.18
N PRO A 230 -16.68 8.82 6.91
CA PRO A 230 -15.65 8.89 5.86
C PRO A 230 -14.93 10.24 5.79
N VAL A 231 -15.66 11.35 5.83
CA VAL A 231 -15.09 12.70 5.74
C VAL A 231 -14.24 13.02 6.97
N GLN A 232 -14.78 12.80 8.16
CA GLN A 232 -14.04 13.02 9.42
C GLN A 232 -12.77 12.18 9.50
N SER A 233 -12.80 10.95 8.98
CA SER A 233 -11.60 10.10 8.97
C SER A 233 -10.48 10.68 8.08
N ASN A 234 -10.82 11.34 6.97
CA ASN A 234 -9.82 12.01 6.14
C ASN A 234 -9.25 13.25 6.84
N GLU A 235 -10.10 14.08 7.46
CA GLU A 235 -9.69 15.25 8.24
C GLU A 235 -8.76 14.82 9.39
N TRP A 236 -9.19 13.83 10.17
CA TRP A 236 -8.40 13.31 11.28
C TRP A 236 -7.05 12.74 10.82
N MET A 237 -7.01 12.03 9.69
CA MET A 237 -5.76 11.52 9.13
C MET A 237 -4.79 12.66 8.77
N VAL A 238 -5.29 13.73 8.16
CA VAL A 238 -4.47 14.91 7.82
C VAL A 238 -3.92 15.56 9.09
N ASP A 239 -4.75 15.71 10.11
CA ASP A 239 -4.39 16.43 11.34
C ASP A 239 -3.49 15.61 12.29
N ASN A 240 -3.56 14.27 12.23
CA ASN A 240 -2.92 13.40 13.23
C ASN A 240 -1.91 12.42 12.62
N MET A 241 -2.25 11.73 11.53
CA MET A 241 -1.36 10.74 10.92
C MET A 241 -0.24 11.42 10.13
N PHE A 242 -0.54 12.46 9.34
CA PHE A 242 0.49 13.08 8.47
C PHE A 242 1.60 13.80 9.25
N PRO A 243 1.34 14.48 10.39
CA PRO A 243 2.43 15.03 11.19
C PRO A 243 3.39 13.96 11.73
N PHE A 244 2.88 12.78 12.07
CA PHE A 244 3.70 11.68 12.56
C PHE A 244 4.37 10.87 11.44
N TYR A 245 3.66 10.69 10.32
CA TYR A 245 4.05 9.98 9.10
C TYR A 245 4.07 10.97 7.91
N PRO A 246 5.09 11.85 7.82
CA PRO A 246 5.14 12.90 6.81
C PRO A 246 5.25 12.31 5.41
N LEU A 247 4.36 12.75 4.52
CA LEU A 247 4.33 12.34 3.12
C LEU A 247 5.58 12.82 2.35
N GLY A 248 5.89 12.14 1.26
CA GLY A 248 6.99 12.45 0.36
C GLY A 248 7.94 11.28 0.14
N ASP A 249 8.91 11.50 -0.74
CA ASP A 249 9.99 10.55 -0.98
C ASP A 249 10.99 10.56 0.19
N ILE A 250 11.45 9.37 0.58
CA ILE A 250 12.37 9.16 1.69
C ILE A 250 13.70 8.59 1.15
N LYS A 251 13.63 7.71 0.16
CA LYS A 251 14.78 7.16 -0.55
C LYS A 251 14.48 7.07 -2.03
N VAL A 252 15.40 7.53 -2.86
CA VAL A 252 15.24 7.57 -4.31
C VAL A 252 16.54 7.12 -4.96
N ASP A 253 16.43 6.15 -5.86
CA ASP A 253 17.56 5.64 -6.65
C ASP A 253 18.72 5.15 -5.76
N GLY A 254 18.39 4.50 -4.65
CA GLY A 254 19.35 3.98 -3.67
C GLY A 254 19.82 4.99 -2.62
N GLU A 255 19.46 6.27 -2.75
CA GLU A 255 19.97 7.36 -1.91
C GLU A 255 18.88 7.99 -1.03
N LEU A 256 19.21 8.30 0.22
CA LEU A 256 18.28 8.98 1.13
C LEU A 256 18.03 10.41 0.68
N VAL A 257 16.77 10.85 0.71
CA VAL A 257 16.40 12.23 0.40
C VAL A 257 16.73 13.11 1.60
N THR A 258 17.72 14.00 1.44
CA THR A 258 18.00 15.05 2.42
C THR A 258 16.92 16.12 2.33
N LYS A 259 16.20 16.36 3.44
CA LYS A 259 15.19 17.41 3.58
C LYS A 259 15.79 18.72 4.06
#